data_AF-A0A1H4D2A3-F1
#
_entry.id   AF-A0A1H4D2A3-F1
#
_cell.length_a   1.000
_cell.length_b   1.000
_cell.length_c   1.000
_cell.angle_alpha   90.00
_cell.angle_beta   90.00
_cell.angle_gamma   90.00
#
_symmetry.space_group_name_H-M   'P 1'
#
loop_
_entity.id
_entity.type
_entity.pdbx_description
1 polymer ?
#
loop_
_entity_poly.entity_id
_entity_poly.type
_entity_poly.pdbx_seq_one_letter_code
_entity_poly.pdbx_strand_id
1 'polypeptide(L)'
;MTSSGSQEDLTGPYRVALDEVISNDTALNADMEYISLVWEEGVILKSSDKQVIEEYLQKEYNIKIYNYNYEQLIEQKLYEQGKTMLKGILLTIEKQKQSINPDEMTIEVSKYRSNEGSISLDMILAYQQGQWNVVKYAMIRES
;
A
#
# COMPACT_ATOMS: atom_id res chain seq x y z
N MET A 1 -1.50 17.97 26.80
CA MET A 1 -0.82 16.67 26.93
C MET A 1 -1.85 15.60 26.58
N THR A 2 -1.70 14.94 25.44
CA THR A 2 -2.50 13.76 25.08
C THR A 2 -1.53 12.72 24.54
N SER A 3 -0.88 12.00 25.45
CA SER A 3 -0.28 10.71 25.10
C SER A 3 -1.41 9.68 25.18
N SER A 4 -2.08 9.44 24.07
CA SER A 4 -2.97 8.30 23.90
C SER A 4 -2.19 7.17 23.24
N GLY A 5 -1.17 6.67 23.94
CA GLY A 5 -0.51 5.42 23.58
C GLY A 5 -1.15 4.31 24.39
N SER A 6 -2.07 3.55 23.79
CA SER A 6 -2.51 2.24 24.31
C SER A 6 -3.55 1.60 23.37
N GLN A 7 -3.13 0.49 22.73
CA GLN A 7 -3.88 -0.52 21.98
C GLN A 7 -4.45 -0.15 20.60
N GLU A 8 -3.85 -0.79 19.58
CA GLU A 8 -4.35 -1.07 18.22
C GLU A 8 -4.44 0.06 17.19
N ASP A 9 -3.47 0.98 17.12
CA ASP A 9 -3.27 1.70 15.85
C ASP A 9 -2.47 0.83 14.88
N LEU A 10 -3.13 -0.18 14.31
CA LEU A 10 -2.55 -1.02 13.27
C LEU A 10 -2.35 -0.26 11.96
N THR A 11 -2.75 1.03 11.84
CA THR A 11 -2.62 1.80 10.59
C THR A 11 -1.19 2.22 10.29
N GLY A 12 -0.39 2.46 11.34
CA GLY A 12 1.02 2.88 11.23
C GLY A 12 1.88 2.02 10.28
N PRO A 13 1.98 0.69 10.48
CA PRO A 13 2.82 -0.16 9.63
C PRO A 13 2.35 -0.16 8.17
N TYR A 14 1.05 -0.10 7.89
CA TYR A 14 0.54 -0.04 6.51
C TYR A 14 0.89 1.28 5.83
N ARG A 15 0.75 2.42 6.53
CA ARG A 15 1.11 3.72 5.96
C ARG A 15 2.58 3.73 5.53
N VAL A 16 3.46 3.28 6.41
CA VAL A 16 4.90 3.19 6.15
C VAL A 16 5.19 2.24 4.97
N ALA A 17 4.54 1.08 4.92
CA ALA A 17 4.69 0.14 3.80
C ALA A 17 4.20 0.75 2.47
N LEU A 18 3.03 1.38 2.47
CA LEU A 18 2.46 2.00 1.28
C LEU A 18 3.34 3.16 0.77
N ASP A 19 3.84 4.01 1.67
CA ASP A 19 4.76 5.08 1.29
C ASP A 19 6.05 4.55 0.69
N GLU A 20 6.60 3.47 1.27
CA GLU A 20 7.82 2.84 0.77
C GLU A 20 7.61 2.26 -0.63
N VAL A 21 6.54 1.49 -0.87
CA VAL A 21 6.29 0.90 -2.20
C VAL A 21 5.92 1.95 -3.24
N ILE A 22 5.25 3.04 -2.85
CA ILE A 22 5.00 4.17 -3.75
C ILE A 22 6.32 4.83 -4.09
N SER A 23 7.16 5.14 -3.10
CA SER A 23 8.46 5.81 -3.30
C SER A 23 9.48 4.93 -4.04
N ASN A 24 9.32 3.61 -3.97
CA ASN A 24 10.13 2.65 -4.72
C ASN A 24 9.76 2.71 -6.21
N ASP A 25 10.72 3.05 -7.06
CA ASP A 25 10.49 3.32 -8.49
C ASP A 25 9.46 4.45 -8.74
N THR A 26 9.96 5.68 -8.56
CA THR A 26 9.18 6.92 -8.78
C THR A 26 8.78 7.15 -10.23
N ALA A 27 9.44 6.49 -11.21
CA ALA A 27 9.05 6.58 -12.61
C ALA A 27 7.62 6.02 -12.81
N LEU A 28 7.24 5.01 -12.02
CA LEU A 28 5.89 4.47 -12.00
C LEU A 28 4.85 5.43 -11.42
N ASN A 29 5.24 6.55 -10.82
CA ASN A 29 4.31 7.53 -10.25
C ASN A 29 4.11 8.78 -11.13
N ALA A 30 4.84 8.92 -12.25
CA ALA A 30 4.74 10.09 -13.12
C ALA A 30 3.31 10.23 -13.69
N ASP A 31 2.71 11.42 -13.65
CA ASP A 31 1.36 11.70 -14.16
C ASP A 31 0.24 10.82 -13.55
N MET A 32 0.42 10.34 -12.33
CA MET A 32 -0.55 9.52 -11.62
C MET A 32 -1.84 10.31 -11.31
N GLU A 33 -2.96 9.88 -11.90
CA GLU A 33 -4.29 10.50 -11.70
C GLU A 33 -5.04 9.96 -10.46
N TYR A 34 -4.72 8.73 -10.03
CA TYR A 34 -5.36 8.05 -8.91
C TYR A 34 -4.44 7.01 -8.25
N ILE A 35 -4.78 6.63 -7.03
CA ILE A 35 -4.29 5.40 -6.38
C ILE A 35 -5.49 4.50 -6.15
N SER A 36 -5.42 3.25 -6.61
CA SER A 36 -6.40 2.23 -6.22
C SER A 36 -5.79 1.36 -5.14
N LEU A 37 -6.46 1.19 -4.01
CA LEU A 37 -6.00 0.36 -2.89
C LEU A 37 -6.92 -0.85 -2.71
N VAL A 38 -6.35 -2.03 -2.86
CA VAL A 38 -7.03 -3.32 -2.69
C VAL A 38 -6.42 -4.07 -1.51
N TRP A 39 -7.29 -4.75 -0.77
CA TRP A 39 -6.94 -5.57 0.38
C TRP A 39 -7.31 -7.01 0.05
N GLU A 40 -6.32 -7.91 -0.04
CA GLU A 40 -6.59 -9.33 -0.24
C GLU A 40 -7.30 -9.95 0.98
N GLU A 41 -8.00 -11.07 0.77
CA GLU A 41 -8.83 -11.71 1.79
C GLU A 41 -8.05 -12.10 3.06
N GLY A 42 -6.74 -12.34 2.93
CA GLY A 42 -5.84 -12.66 4.05
C GLY A 42 -5.52 -11.49 4.98
N VAL A 43 -5.90 -10.26 4.64
CA VAL A 43 -5.59 -9.05 5.41
C VAL A 43 -6.74 -8.71 6.35
N ILE A 44 -6.58 -9.10 7.61
CA ILE A 44 -7.59 -8.92 8.66
C ILE A 44 -7.37 -7.57 9.34
N LEU A 45 -7.91 -6.51 8.72
CA LEU A 45 -7.91 -5.15 9.24
C LEU A 45 -9.34 -4.59 9.33
N LYS A 46 -9.66 -3.86 10.41
CA LYS A 46 -10.98 -3.27 10.60
C LYS A 46 -11.27 -2.23 9.52
N SER A 47 -12.53 -2.11 9.10
CA SER A 47 -12.92 -1.13 8.07
C SER A 47 -12.61 0.31 8.47
N SER A 48 -12.70 0.65 9.77
CA SER A 48 -12.29 1.96 10.29
C SER A 48 -10.81 2.25 10.03
N ASP A 49 -9.96 1.24 10.21
CA ASP A 49 -8.51 1.38 10.08
C ASP A 49 -8.13 1.48 8.60
N LYS A 50 -8.80 0.70 7.73
CA LYS A 50 -8.67 0.82 6.27
C LYS A 50 -9.01 2.23 5.79
N GLN A 51 -10.13 2.79 6.25
CA GLN A 51 -10.53 4.16 5.92
C GLN A 51 -9.49 5.19 6.38
N VAL A 52 -8.95 5.04 7.59
CA VAL A 52 -7.90 5.92 8.14
C VAL A 52 -6.59 5.85 7.34
N ILE A 53 -6.31 4.74 6.67
CA ILE A 53 -5.17 4.58 5.75
C ILE A 53 -5.47 5.22 4.39
N GLU A 54 -6.67 5.03 3.86
CA GLU A 54 -7.10 5.65 2.60
C GLU A 54 -7.13 7.18 2.70
N GLU A 55 -7.67 7.73 3.79
CA GLU A 55 -7.67 9.17 4.07
C GLU A 55 -6.26 9.74 4.19
N TYR A 56 -5.33 8.96 4.77
CA TYR A 56 -3.92 9.31 4.82
C TYR A 56 -3.33 9.43 3.41
N LEU A 57 -3.48 8.39 2.57
CA LEU A 57 -2.96 8.40 1.19
C LEU A 57 -3.55 9.56 0.36
N GLN A 58 -4.86 9.77 0.47
CA GLN A 58 -5.53 10.86 -0.24
C GLN A 58 -4.93 12.22 0.13
N LYS A 59 -4.67 12.43 1.42
CA LYS A 59 -4.10 13.68 1.93
C LYS A 59 -2.63 13.84 1.56
N GLU A 60 -1.83 12.78 1.71
CA GLU A 60 -0.38 12.82 1.48
C GLU A 60 -0.05 13.04 0.00
N TYR A 61 -0.75 12.33 -0.89
CA TYR A 61 -0.50 12.40 -2.33
C TYR A 61 -1.40 13.39 -3.07
N ASN A 62 -2.40 13.97 -2.40
CA ASN A 62 -3.39 14.88 -2.98
C ASN A 62 -4.04 14.34 -4.28
N ILE A 63 -4.33 13.04 -4.29
CA ILE A 63 -4.81 12.27 -5.44
C ILE A 63 -6.02 11.45 -5.03
N LYS A 64 -6.90 11.14 -5.99
CA LYS A 64 -8.12 10.37 -5.73
C LYS A 64 -7.80 8.91 -5.38
N ILE A 65 -8.49 8.39 -4.36
CA ILE A 65 -8.42 6.99 -3.97
C ILE A 65 -9.60 6.20 -4.54
N TYR A 66 -9.33 5.01 -5.05
CA TYR A 66 -10.32 4.01 -5.43
C TYR A 66 -10.08 2.70 -4.68
N ASN A 67 -11.09 1.84 -4.67
CA ASN A 67 -11.02 0.48 -4.15
C ASN A 67 -11.37 -0.52 -5.27
N TYR A 68 -10.75 -0.33 -6.44
CA TYR A 68 -10.98 -1.13 -7.62
C TYR A 68 -9.80 -2.07 -7.88
N ASN A 69 -10.09 -3.34 -8.15
CA ASN A 69 -9.10 -4.26 -8.67
C ASN A 69 -8.78 -3.97 -10.14
N TYR A 70 -7.79 -4.66 -10.70
CA TYR A 70 -7.35 -4.43 -12.08
C TYR A 70 -8.50 -4.54 -13.10
N GLU A 71 -9.32 -5.59 -13.02
CA GLU A 71 -10.43 -5.80 -13.94
C GLU A 71 -11.43 -4.63 -13.89
N GLN A 72 -11.77 -4.19 -12.69
CA GLN A 72 -12.65 -3.04 -12.47
C GLN A 72 -12.04 -1.73 -13.01
N LEU A 73 -10.74 -1.52 -12.84
CA LEU A 73 -10.06 -0.36 -13.43
C LEU A 73 -10.16 -0.36 -14.96
N ILE A 74 -10.07 -1.53 -15.59
CA ILE A 74 -10.27 -1.68 -17.03
C ILE A 74 -11.73 -1.40 -17.42
N GLU A 75 -12.70 -1.93 -16.70
CA GLU A 75 -14.12 -1.66 -16.96
C GLU A 75 -14.47 -0.18 -16.87
N GLN A 76 -13.90 0.53 -15.88
CA GLN A 76 -14.08 1.97 -15.68
C GLN A 76 -13.26 2.84 -16.65
N LYS A 77 -12.51 2.23 -17.58
CA LYS A 77 -11.65 2.94 -18.55
C LYS A 77 -10.58 3.82 -17.89
N LEU A 78 -10.08 3.42 -16.72
CA LEU A 78 -9.05 4.12 -15.95
C LEU A 78 -7.63 3.78 -16.42
N TYR A 79 -7.45 3.68 -17.73
CA TYR A 79 -6.22 3.24 -18.38
C TYR A 79 -5.89 4.13 -19.59
N GLU A 80 -4.63 4.11 -20.02
CA GLU A 80 -4.11 4.83 -21.19
C GLU A 80 -4.49 4.16 -22.51
N GLN A 81 -4.46 4.90 -23.62
CA GLN A 81 -4.83 4.33 -24.93
C GLN A 81 -4.10 2.99 -25.20
N GLY A 82 -4.86 1.89 -25.30
CA GLY A 82 -4.31 0.54 -25.52
C GLY A 82 -4.50 -0.49 -24.41
N LYS A 83 -5.06 -0.14 -23.23
CA LYS A 83 -5.33 -1.06 -22.09
C LYS A 83 -4.10 -1.67 -21.41
N THR A 84 -2.89 -1.24 -21.75
CA THR A 84 -1.65 -1.83 -21.23
C THR A 84 -1.03 -1.08 -20.05
N MET A 85 -1.57 0.11 -19.74
CA MET A 85 -1.03 1.02 -18.72
C MET A 85 -2.17 1.75 -18.02
N LEU A 86 -2.14 1.78 -16.69
CA LEU A 86 -3.07 2.54 -15.87
C LEU A 86 -2.71 4.03 -15.88
N LYS A 87 -3.73 4.88 -15.80
CA LYS A 87 -3.58 6.33 -15.57
C LYS A 87 -3.16 6.66 -14.14
N GLY A 88 -3.26 5.69 -13.25
CA GLY A 88 -2.82 5.76 -11.87
C GLY A 88 -1.97 4.55 -11.51
N ILE A 89 -1.91 4.23 -10.23
CA ILE A 89 -1.32 2.98 -9.74
C ILE A 89 -2.37 2.14 -9.02
N LEU A 90 -2.19 0.82 -9.09
CA LEU A 90 -2.90 -0.15 -8.27
C LEU A 90 -1.93 -0.63 -7.18
N LEU A 91 -2.31 -0.42 -5.93
CA LEU A 91 -1.65 -0.96 -4.75
C LEU A 91 -2.49 -2.10 -4.20
N THR A 92 -1.85 -3.23 -3.93
CA THR A 92 -2.50 -4.38 -3.33
C THR A 92 -1.74 -4.79 -2.08
N ILE A 93 -2.42 -4.82 -0.94
CA ILE A 93 -1.89 -5.47 0.25
C ILE A 93 -2.21 -6.96 0.14
N GLU A 94 -1.20 -7.75 -0.18
CA GLU A 94 -1.34 -9.17 -0.50
C GLU A 94 -1.48 -10.00 0.78
N LYS A 95 -0.61 -9.73 1.76
CA LYS A 95 -0.54 -10.51 3.00
C LYS A 95 -0.08 -9.66 4.17
N GLN A 96 -0.57 -10.04 5.34
CA GLN A 96 -0.13 -9.53 6.63
C GLN A 96 0.28 -10.69 7.52
N LYS A 97 1.40 -10.53 8.25
CA LYS A 97 1.81 -11.44 9.30
C LYS A 97 2.32 -10.68 10.51
N GLN A 98 1.63 -10.82 11.64
CA GLN A 98 2.13 -10.34 12.93
C GLN A 98 3.27 -11.25 13.41
N SER A 99 4.39 -10.66 13.82
CA SER A 99 5.50 -11.40 14.43
C SER A 99 5.13 -11.83 15.87
N ILE A 100 5.94 -12.71 16.47
CA ILE A 100 5.82 -13.02 17.91
C ILE A 100 6.06 -11.76 18.75
N ASN A 101 6.91 -10.87 18.26
CA ASN A 101 7.06 -9.53 18.79
C ASN A 101 5.89 -8.65 18.31
N PRO A 102 5.05 -8.09 19.20
CA PRO A 102 3.96 -7.19 18.80
C PRO A 102 4.47 -5.91 18.11
N ASP A 103 5.70 -5.50 18.39
CA ASP A 103 6.35 -4.34 17.79
C ASP A 103 6.97 -4.64 16.42
N GLU A 104 6.68 -5.79 15.81
CA GLU A 104 7.19 -6.19 14.50
C GLU A 104 6.08 -6.83 13.64
N MET A 105 6.01 -6.43 12.38
CA MET A 105 5.03 -6.94 11.42
C MET A 105 5.67 -7.14 10.06
N THR A 106 5.21 -8.16 9.34
CA THR A 106 5.53 -8.34 7.92
C THR A 106 4.30 -8.00 7.07
N ILE A 107 4.49 -7.16 6.06
CA ILE A 107 3.47 -6.80 5.08
C ILE A 107 4.03 -7.06 3.70
N GLU A 108 3.30 -7.83 2.91
CA GLU A 108 3.53 -8.00 1.48
C GLU A 108 2.62 -7.03 0.73
N VAL A 109 3.21 -6.14 -0.06
CA VAL A 109 2.49 -5.16 -0.86
C VAL A 109 3.03 -5.12 -2.27
N SER A 110 2.13 -5.01 -3.23
CA SER A 110 2.46 -4.83 -4.64
C SER A 110 2.00 -3.47 -5.14
N LYS A 111 2.72 -2.97 -6.14
CA LYS A 111 2.36 -1.80 -6.94
C LYS A 111 2.39 -2.21 -8.40
N TYR A 112 1.28 -1.99 -9.10
CA TYR A 112 1.12 -2.24 -10.52
C TYR A 112 0.72 -0.95 -11.24
N ARG A 113 1.39 -0.66 -12.35
CA ARG A 113 0.94 0.36 -13.31
C ARG A 113 0.75 -0.19 -14.72
N SER A 114 1.60 -1.11 -15.15
CA SER A 114 1.59 -1.67 -16.50
C SER A 114 2.25 -3.04 -16.52
N ASN A 115 2.10 -3.78 -17.62
CA ASN A 115 2.69 -5.10 -17.81
C ASN A 115 4.22 -5.15 -17.62
N GLU A 116 4.93 -4.04 -17.81
CA GLU A 116 6.38 -3.92 -17.60
C GLU A 116 6.73 -3.15 -16.30
N GLY A 117 5.73 -2.79 -15.49
CA GLY A 117 5.85 -1.87 -14.35
C GLY A 117 5.08 -2.35 -13.13
N SER A 118 5.34 -3.58 -12.69
CA SER A 118 4.92 -4.10 -11.39
C SER A 118 6.11 -4.30 -10.46
N ILE A 119 5.91 -3.99 -9.18
CA ILE A 119 6.84 -4.33 -8.10
C ILE A 119 6.06 -4.97 -6.97
N SER A 120 6.65 -5.97 -6.33
CA SER A 120 6.11 -6.59 -5.12
C SER A 120 7.20 -6.61 -4.05
N LEU A 121 6.89 -6.11 -2.87
CA LEU A 121 7.81 -5.98 -1.74
C LEU A 121 7.29 -6.77 -0.54
N ASP A 122 8.13 -7.65 -0.01
CA ASP A 122 7.94 -8.26 1.31
C ASP A 122 8.69 -7.42 2.35
N MET A 123 7.97 -6.73 3.23
CA MET A 123 8.52 -5.73 4.15
C MET A 123 8.40 -6.15 5.60
N ILE A 124 9.51 -6.08 6.32
CA ILE A 124 9.56 -6.21 7.78
C ILE A 124 9.58 -4.81 8.37
N LEU A 125 8.56 -4.50 9.17
CA LEU A 125 8.35 -3.22 9.83
C LEU A 125 8.54 -3.42 11.33
N ALA A 126 9.16 -2.45 12.01
CA ALA A 126 9.28 -2.46 13.46
C ALA A 126 8.94 -1.11 14.08
N TYR A 127 8.28 -1.14 15.25
CA TYR A 127 8.01 0.03 16.06
C TYR A 127 9.25 0.36 16.90
N GLN A 128 9.93 1.44 16.53
CA GLN A 128 11.18 1.87 17.14
C GLN A 128 11.12 3.37 17.41
N GLN A 129 11.53 3.79 18.62
CA GLN A 129 11.60 5.20 19.01
C GLN A 129 10.26 5.97 18.86
N GLY A 130 9.13 5.27 19.05
CA GLY A 130 7.80 5.89 18.99
C GLY A 130 7.14 5.92 17.61
N GLN A 131 7.76 5.33 16.59
CA GLN A 131 7.19 5.26 15.23
C GLN A 131 7.49 3.92 14.54
N TRP A 132 6.66 3.55 13.57
CA TRP A 132 6.92 2.40 12.70
C TRP A 132 7.94 2.78 11.63
N ASN A 133 8.86 1.86 11.31
CA ASN A 133 9.87 2.03 10.27
C ASN A 133 10.04 0.74 9.47
N VAL A 134 10.43 0.86 8.20
CA VAL A 134 10.89 -0.30 7.42
C VAL A 134 12.27 -0.70 7.92
N VAL A 135 12.39 -1.91 8.48
CA VAL A 135 13.68 -2.47 8.92
C VAL A 135 14.39 -3.15 7.76
N LYS A 136 13.61 -3.85 6.94
CA LYS A 136 14.11 -4.60 5.79
C LYS A 136 12.99 -4.80 4.79
N TYR A 137 13.33 -4.82 3.51
CA TYR A 137 12.43 -5.31 2.48
C TYR A 137 13.18 -6.19 1.48
N ALA A 138 12.44 -7.06 0.82
CA ALA A 138 12.91 -7.85 -0.31
C ALA A 138 11.97 -7.68 -1.50
N MET A 139 12.54 -7.48 -2.69
CA MET A 139 11.76 -7.55 -3.93
C MET A 139 11.39 -9.01 -4.21
N ILE A 140 10.10 -9.27 -4.34
CA ILE A 140 9.56 -10.53 -4.81
C ILE A 140 9.60 -10.47 -6.33
N ARG A 141 10.59 -11.14 -6.94
CA ARG A 141 10.60 -11.32 -8.39
C ARG A 141 9.61 -12.41 -8.73
N GLU A 142 8.55 -12.09 -9.46
CA GLU A 142 7.78 -13.13 -10.15
C GLU A 142 8.70 -13.78 -11.19
N SER A 143 8.93 -15.08 -11.03
CA SER A 143 9.77 -15.93 -11.88
C SER A 143 8.99 -16.52 -13.04
#